data_AF-A0A974X0U3-F1
#
_entry.id   AF-A0A974X0U3-F1
#
_cell.length_a   1.000
_cell.length_b   1.000
_cell.length_c   1.000
_cell.angle_alpha   90.00
_cell.angle_beta   90.00
_cell.angle_gamma   90.00
#
_symmetry.space_group_name_H-M   'P 1'
#
loop_
_entity.id
_entity.type
_entity.pdbx_description
1 polymer ?
#
loop_
_entity_poly.entity_id
_entity_poly.type
_entity_poly.pdbx_seq_one_letter_code
_entity_poly.pdbx_strand_id
1 'polypeptide(L)'
;MSNRINDSMGESRTILLRVGVLVAIAALVATAVWLGARGRTDDYSGTDKTSGDSSSQTGQQGQNVSVDQVAPDTVPADGVVIPTGADQADGYPTRFPQTDLGAVALQVEVAKAQVGFDYDQAAAVAGLYANPEDKTVFEQRARDAVALRRQQAGAPKEGDVPPPASYAVTPIAYTLEELDTGYYAVNLLSYVTLTTANGKVSDGLYSGTQLMRWLEVDGVGDWRLVQGSTEDIEHLVSTGQPNAVAPGTPEYKQAGWIPINGAPQ
;
A
#
# COMPACT_ATOMS: atom_id res chain seq x y z
N MET A 1 -14.76 13.69 -71.46
CA MET A 1 -15.48 14.64 -70.58
C MET A 1 -15.13 14.21 -69.15
N SER A 2 -14.08 14.78 -68.52
CA SER A 2 -14.14 15.91 -67.57
C SER A 2 -15.27 15.74 -66.55
N ASN A 3 -15.11 15.80 -65.22
CA ASN A 3 -14.07 16.42 -64.38
C ASN A 3 -14.28 15.99 -62.89
N ARG A 4 -13.20 15.95 -62.10
CA ARG A 4 -12.98 16.52 -60.72
C ARG A 4 -14.10 16.40 -59.64
N ILE A 5 -13.88 16.19 -58.34
CA ILE A 5 -12.79 16.58 -57.40
C ILE A 5 -13.10 15.94 -56.01
N ASN A 6 -12.03 15.54 -55.27
CA ASN A 6 -11.81 15.54 -53.81
C ASN A 6 -12.79 14.85 -52.83
N ASP A 7 -12.41 14.45 -51.62
CA ASP A 7 -11.19 14.01 -50.91
C ASP A 7 -11.65 13.75 -49.46
N SER A 8 -10.81 13.09 -48.66
CA SER A 8 -10.87 12.99 -47.18
C SER A 8 -11.96 12.05 -46.61
N MET A 9 -11.65 10.83 -46.14
CA MET A 9 -10.75 10.45 -45.04
C MET A 9 -11.21 11.00 -43.69
N GLY A 10 -11.59 10.07 -42.82
CA GLY A 10 -11.41 10.07 -41.36
C GLY A 10 -11.92 11.26 -40.57
N GLU A 11 -13.06 11.10 -39.90
CA GLU A 11 -13.37 11.70 -38.58
C GLU A 11 -14.85 11.44 -38.24
N SER A 12 -15.18 10.29 -37.66
CA SER A 12 -16.49 10.11 -36.98
C SER A 12 -16.54 8.93 -35.98
N ARG A 13 -15.39 8.31 -35.65
CA ARG A 13 -15.30 7.29 -34.57
C ARG A 13 -14.43 7.74 -33.39
N THR A 14 -14.04 9.01 -33.39
CA THR A 14 -13.27 9.63 -32.33
C THR A 14 -14.16 10.70 -31.71
N ILE A 15 -14.16 10.85 -30.39
CA ILE A 15 -14.97 11.80 -29.60
C ILE A 15 -16.34 11.25 -29.12
N LEU A 16 -16.38 10.02 -28.61
CA LEU A 16 -17.33 9.63 -27.54
C LEU A 16 -16.71 8.58 -26.57
N LEU A 17 -15.38 8.46 -26.60
CA LEU A 17 -14.54 7.57 -25.79
C LEU A 17 -13.63 8.36 -24.83
N ARG A 18 -14.04 9.59 -24.44
CA ARG A 18 -13.18 10.56 -23.74
C ARG A 18 -13.51 10.79 -22.25
N VAL A 19 -14.26 9.91 -21.58
CA VAL A 19 -14.56 10.06 -20.14
C VAL A 19 -14.41 8.74 -19.33
N GLY A 20 -13.93 7.65 -19.94
CA GLY A 20 -13.98 6.31 -19.32
C GLY A 20 -12.68 5.67 -18.84
N VAL A 21 -11.51 6.31 -18.99
CA VAL A 21 -10.19 5.67 -18.72
C VAL A 21 -9.25 6.63 -17.98
N LEU A 22 -9.65 7.08 -16.79
CA LEU A 22 -8.82 7.92 -15.91
C LEU A 22 -8.89 7.49 -14.43
N VAL A 23 -9.12 6.20 -14.15
CA VAL A 23 -9.29 5.69 -12.77
C VAL A 23 -8.41 4.47 -12.42
N ALA A 24 -7.51 3.99 -13.29
CA ALA A 24 -6.81 2.72 -13.02
C ALA A 24 -5.27 2.78 -12.90
N ILE A 25 -4.65 3.97 -12.89
CA ILE A 25 -3.20 4.10 -12.67
C ILE A 25 -2.93 5.20 -11.63
N ALA A 26 -3.40 4.93 -10.41
CA ALA A 26 -2.94 5.57 -9.18
C ALA A 26 -2.92 4.55 -8.02
N ALA A 27 -2.87 3.26 -8.34
CA ALA A 27 -2.84 2.16 -7.38
C ALA A 27 -1.43 1.57 -7.26
N LEU A 28 -0.44 2.40 -6.89
CA LEU A 28 0.70 1.94 -6.09
C LEU A 28 0.50 2.30 -4.61
N VAL A 29 -0.75 2.59 -4.21
CA VAL A 29 -1.21 2.57 -2.83
C VAL A 29 -2.53 1.80 -2.79
N ALA A 30 -2.59 0.79 -1.93
CA ALA A 30 -3.77 0.05 -1.50
C ALA A 30 -4.53 -0.78 -2.55
N THR A 31 -4.07 -2.01 -2.81
CA THR A 31 -5.02 -3.12 -2.96
C THR A 31 -5.77 -3.27 -1.64
N ALA A 32 -7.10 -3.16 -1.72
CA ALA A 32 -8.00 -3.23 -0.58
C ALA A 32 -7.72 -4.46 0.28
N VAL A 33 -7.56 -4.27 1.59
CA VAL A 33 -7.58 -5.35 2.57
C VAL A 33 -8.98 -5.97 2.51
N TRP A 34 -9.12 -7.10 1.82
CA TRP A 34 -10.35 -7.89 1.83
C TRP A 34 -10.38 -8.71 3.13
N LEU A 35 -10.73 -8.06 4.24
CA LEU A 35 -11.10 -8.75 5.48
C LEU A 35 -12.46 -9.40 5.26
N GLY A 36 -12.44 -10.64 4.78
CA GLY A 36 -13.62 -11.42 4.45
C GLY A 36 -14.49 -11.68 5.68
N ALA A 37 -15.70 -11.13 5.69
CA ALA A 37 -16.81 -11.70 6.43
C ALA A 37 -17.31 -12.95 5.69
N ARG A 38 -16.70 -14.12 5.95
CA ARG A 38 -17.34 -15.42 5.66
C ARG A 38 -17.95 -15.96 6.94
N GLY A 39 -19.06 -15.33 7.35
CA GLY A 39 -20.02 -15.91 8.28
C GLY A 39 -21.09 -16.65 7.50
N ARG A 40 -21.06 -17.96 7.59
CA ARG A 40 -22.04 -18.93 7.10
C ARG A 40 -23.46 -18.54 7.56
N THR A 41 -24.40 -18.31 6.65
CA THR A 41 -25.84 -18.32 6.97
C THR A 41 -26.48 -19.44 6.18
N ASP A 42 -26.68 -20.56 6.87
CA ASP A 42 -27.65 -21.57 6.49
C ASP A 42 -29.05 -21.06 6.84
N ASP A 43 -30.00 -21.44 5.99
CA ASP A 43 -31.44 -21.13 6.01
C ASP A 43 -32.13 -21.32 7.36
N TYR A 44 -33.08 -20.42 7.72
CA TYR A 44 -34.49 -20.80 7.98
C TYR A 44 -35.41 -19.58 8.22
N SER A 45 -36.46 -19.49 7.40
CA SER A 45 -37.84 -19.01 7.64
C SER A 45 -38.16 -17.71 8.42
N GLY A 46 -39.20 -17.03 7.93
CA GLY A 46 -40.40 -16.86 8.76
C GLY A 46 -40.71 -15.44 9.26
N THR A 47 -41.87 -14.97 8.85
CA THR A 47 -42.56 -13.73 9.20
C THR A 47 -43.02 -13.61 10.66
N ASP A 48 -43.26 -12.34 11.05
CA ASP A 48 -44.21 -11.80 12.06
C ASP A 48 -43.74 -11.47 13.51
N LYS A 49 -43.73 -10.15 13.76
CA LYS A 49 -44.37 -9.33 14.82
C LYS A 49 -44.01 -9.42 16.34
N THR A 50 -43.99 -8.18 16.88
CA THR A 50 -44.48 -7.64 18.19
C THR A 50 -43.56 -7.55 19.44
N SER A 51 -43.28 -6.28 19.79
CA SER A 51 -43.47 -5.57 21.09
C SER A 51 -42.74 -5.95 22.40
N GLY A 52 -42.08 -4.93 22.99
CA GLY A 52 -41.79 -4.72 24.44
C GLY A 52 -40.63 -5.57 24.99
N ASP A 53 -39.77 -5.14 25.91
CA ASP A 53 -39.87 -4.13 26.96
C ASP A 53 -38.45 -3.74 27.43
N SER A 54 -38.30 -2.60 28.11
CA SER A 54 -37.02 -2.14 28.67
C SER A 54 -36.69 -2.85 29.99
N SER A 55 -35.47 -3.35 30.14
CA SER A 55 -34.83 -3.46 31.47
C SER A 55 -33.31 -3.34 31.37
N SER A 56 -32.79 -2.46 32.21
CA SER A 56 -31.40 -2.12 32.39
C SER A 56 -30.68 -3.19 33.20
N GLN A 57 -29.59 -3.74 32.63
CA GLN A 57 -28.52 -4.37 33.42
C GLN A 57 -27.17 -3.80 32.98
N THR A 58 -26.58 -3.03 33.90
CA THR A 58 -25.18 -2.65 33.94
C THR A 58 -24.30 -3.87 34.21
N GLY A 59 -23.19 -3.97 33.46
CA GLY A 59 -22.00 -4.70 33.89
C GLY A 59 -21.85 -6.09 33.29
N GLN A 60 -21.20 -6.17 32.13
CA GLN A 60 -20.19 -7.20 31.90
C GLN A 60 -19.13 -6.66 30.93
N GLN A 61 -17.89 -6.83 31.38
CA GLN A 61 -16.65 -6.43 30.75
C GLN A 61 -16.61 -6.79 29.27
N GLY A 62 -15.99 -5.90 28.49
CA GLY A 62 -15.74 -6.11 27.06
C GLY A 62 -15.21 -7.51 26.82
N GLN A 63 -16.03 -8.32 26.15
CA GLN A 63 -15.52 -9.44 25.39
C GLN A 63 -14.63 -8.82 24.32
N ASN A 64 -13.32 -8.81 24.59
CA ASN A 64 -12.32 -8.78 23.53
C ASN A 64 -12.68 -9.94 22.61
N VAL A 65 -13.37 -9.62 21.52
CA VAL A 65 -13.49 -10.53 20.39
C VAL A 65 -12.05 -10.75 19.96
N SER A 66 -11.47 -11.89 20.31
CA SER A 66 -10.15 -12.29 19.85
C SER A 66 -10.21 -12.28 18.33
N VAL A 67 -9.62 -11.24 17.74
CA VAL A 67 -9.30 -11.22 16.32
C VAL A 67 -8.23 -12.30 16.15
N ASP A 68 -8.35 -13.14 15.13
CA ASP A 68 -7.25 -14.02 14.74
C ASP A 68 -6.07 -13.13 14.34
N GLN A 69 -5.12 -12.96 15.27
CA GLN A 69 -3.94 -12.14 15.07
C GLN A 69 -3.10 -12.74 13.95
N VAL A 70 -2.96 -11.99 12.86
CA VAL A 70 -2.24 -12.46 11.66
C VAL A 70 -0.73 -12.26 11.81
N ALA A 71 -0.32 -11.21 12.53
CA ALA A 71 1.07 -10.94 12.84
C ALA A 71 1.57 -11.85 13.98
N PRO A 72 2.76 -12.46 13.86
CA PRO A 72 3.34 -13.27 14.92
C PRO A 72 3.71 -12.40 16.13
N ASP A 73 3.62 -12.98 17.33
CA ASP A 73 4.01 -12.31 18.59
C ASP A 73 5.51 -12.04 18.70
N THR A 74 6.30 -12.74 17.90
CA THR A 74 7.76 -12.59 17.85
C THR A 74 8.20 -12.25 16.45
N VAL A 75 9.18 -11.36 16.37
CA VAL A 75 9.69 -10.92 15.08
C VAL A 75 10.53 -12.05 14.45
N PRO A 76 10.33 -12.37 13.15
CA PRO A 76 11.14 -13.38 12.48
C PRO A 76 12.63 -13.02 12.53
N ALA A 77 13.43 -13.90 13.14
CA ALA A 77 14.89 -13.78 13.19
C ALA A 77 15.58 -14.39 11.95
N ASP A 78 14.84 -15.20 11.19
CA ASP A 78 15.27 -15.76 9.92
C ASP A 78 14.92 -14.80 8.79
N GLY A 79 15.87 -14.54 7.89
CA GLY A 79 15.64 -13.70 6.72
C GLY A 79 16.85 -12.87 6.31
N VAL A 80 16.70 -12.11 5.24
CA VAL A 80 17.72 -11.19 4.75
C VAL A 80 17.77 -9.96 5.65
N VAL A 81 19.00 -9.57 6.03
CA VAL A 81 19.25 -8.31 6.73
C VAL A 81 19.19 -7.17 5.72
N ILE A 82 18.30 -6.21 5.97
CA ILE A 82 18.13 -5.02 5.12
C ILE A 82 19.21 -4.00 5.46
N PRO A 83 19.97 -3.48 4.47
CA PRO A 83 21.01 -2.50 4.73
C PRO A 83 20.42 -1.18 5.22
N THR A 84 21.17 -0.48 6.07
CA THR A 84 20.87 0.89 6.48
C THR A 84 21.48 1.90 5.50
N GLY A 85 20.87 3.08 5.38
CA GLY A 85 21.41 4.21 4.64
C GLY A 85 22.71 4.73 5.24
N ALA A 86 23.64 5.22 4.41
CA ALA A 86 24.91 5.75 4.87
C ALA A 86 24.81 7.16 5.48
N ASP A 87 23.65 7.81 5.37
CA ASP A 87 23.40 9.17 5.85
C ASP A 87 21.94 9.32 6.30
N GLN A 88 21.55 10.52 6.75
CA GLN A 88 20.18 10.84 7.13
C GLN A 88 19.76 12.23 6.66
N ALA A 89 18.49 12.38 6.32
CA ALA A 89 17.83 13.65 6.08
C ALA A 89 16.53 13.70 6.88
N ASP A 90 16.33 14.75 7.67
CA ASP A 90 15.17 14.92 8.55
C ASP A 90 14.90 13.74 9.50
N GLY A 91 15.96 13.03 9.90
CA GLY A 91 15.90 11.84 10.76
C GLY A 91 15.58 10.53 10.02
N TYR A 92 15.45 10.57 8.69
CA TYR A 92 15.20 9.39 7.86
C TYR A 92 16.48 8.95 7.13
N PRO A 93 16.79 7.64 7.06
CA PRO A 93 17.98 7.14 6.38
C PRO A 93 17.99 7.48 4.89
N THR A 94 19.13 7.91 4.37
CA THR A 94 19.37 8.18 2.95
C THR A 94 20.70 7.57 2.52
N ARG A 95 21.02 7.65 1.23
CA ARG A 95 22.24 7.09 0.63
C ARG A 95 22.34 5.59 0.87
N PHE A 96 21.29 4.89 0.50
CA PHE A 96 21.28 3.44 0.51
C PHE A 96 22.33 2.90 -0.50
N PRO A 97 22.89 1.70 -0.29
CA PRO A 97 23.84 1.14 -1.24
C PRO A 97 23.19 0.95 -2.62
N GLN A 98 23.95 1.18 -3.70
CA GLN A 98 23.50 0.90 -5.07
C GLN A 98 23.48 -0.62 -5.34
N THR A 99 22.52 -1.31 -4.72
CA THR A 99 22.28 -2.74 -4.84
C THR A 99 20.77 -2.98 -4.77
N ASP A 100 20.31 -4.16 -5.21
CA ASP A 100 18.91 -4.57 -5.10
C ASP A 100 18.37 -4.41 -3.67
N LEU A 101 19.17 -4.79 -2.67
CA LEU A 101 18.80 -4.64 -1.26
C LEU A 101 18.75 -3.17 -0.80
N GLY A 102 19.46 -2.25 -1.46
CA GLY A 102 19.31 -0.82 -1.23
C GLY A 102 17.96 -0.28 -1.72
N ALA A 103 17.46 -0.79 -2.86
CA ALA A 103 16.10 -0.46 -3.32
C ALA A 103 15.04 -1.01 -2.35
N VAL A 104 15.22 -2.26 -1.88
CA VAL A 104 14.34 -2.85 -0.84
C VAL A 104 14.41 -2.03 0.45
N ALA A 105 15.59 -1.60 0.89
CA ALA A 105 15.75 -0.78 2.08
C ALA A 105 14.98 0.54 1.99
N LEU A 106 15.04 1.23 0.84
CA LEU A 106 14.23 2.41 0.59
C LEU A 106 12.74 2.11 0.76
N GLN A 107 12.23 1.02 0.17
CA GLN A 107 10.81 0.69 0.30
C GLN A 107 10.40 0.38 1.74
N VAL A 108 11.27 -0.30 2.49
CA VAL A 108 11.05 -0.60 3.91
C VAL A 108 10.92 0.69 4.72
N GLU A 109 11.78 1.68 4.46
CA GLU A 109 11.68 2.99 5.13
C GLU A 109 10.44 3.77 4.73
N VAL A 110 10.02 3.71 3.46
CA VAL A 110 8.75 4.28 3.00
C VAL A 110 7.57 3.61 3.73
N ALA A 111 7.57 2.29 3.86
CA ALA A 111 6.51 1.56 4.56
C ALA A 111 6.46 1.89 6.06
N LYS A 112 7.62 2.00 6.73
CA LYS A 112 7.72 2.46 8.12
C LYS A 112 7.21 3.89 8.31
N ALA A 113 7.41 4.76 7.33
CA ALA A 113 6.91 6.12 7.36
C ALA A 113 5.40 6.23 7.06
N GLN A 114 4.82 5.20 6.44
CA GLN A 114 3.38 5.09 6.19
C GLN A 114 2.59 4.60 7.41
N VAL A 115 3.07 4.82 8.64
CA VAL A 115 2.33 4.54 9.88
C VAL A 115 1.44 5.72 10.28
N GLY A 116 0.48 5.48 11.17
CA GLY A 116 -0.36 6.54 11.75
C GLY A 116 -1.34 7.22 10.79
N PHE A 117 -1.64 8.50 11.04
CA PHE A 117 -2.68 9.26 10.32
C PHE A 117 -2.31 10.73 10.07
N ASP A 118 -1.04 11.08 10.16
CA ASP A 118 -0.56 12.44 9.92
C ASP A 118 -0.30 12.67 8.43
N TYR A 119 -1.00 13.65 7.85
CA TYR A 119 -0.90 13.98 6.43
C TYR A 119 0.44 14.60 6.06
N ASP A 120 0.97 15.48 6.90
CA ASP A 120 2.15 16.26 6.61
C ASP A 120 3.39 15.40 6.81
N GLN A 121 3.42 14.56 7.84
CA GLN A 121 4.47 13.57 8.03
C GLN A 121 4.52 12.60 6.85
N ALA A 122 3.38 12.03 6.44
CA ALA A 122 3.34 11.09 5.32
C ALA A 122 3.81 11.74 4.01
N ALA A 123 3.35 12.97 3.73
CA ALA A 123 3.77 13.71 2.55
C ALA A 123 5.26 14.07 2.60
N ALA A 124 5.77 14.57 3.73
CA ALA A 124 7.17 14.95 3.88
C ALA A 124 8.12 13.78 3.57
N VAL A 125 7.84 12.59 4.10
CA VAL A 125 8.68 11.41 3.85
C VAL A 125 8.55 10.90 2.42
N ALA A 126 7.34 10.89 1.85
CA ALA A 126 7.15 10.51 0.45
C ALA A 126 7.90 11.47 -0.49
N GLY A 127 7.85 12.77 -0.21
CA GLY A 127 8.57 13.80 -0.96
C GLY A 127 10.08 13.78 -0.75
N LEU A 128 10.56 13.32 0.41
CA LEU A 128 11.98 13.12 0.68
C LEU A 128 12.57 12.03 -0.22
N TYR A 129 11.86 10.92 -0.37
CA TYR A 129 12.34 9.74 -1.12
C TYR A 129 11.99 9.76 -2.61
N ALA A 130 11.09 10.63 -3.03
CA ALA A 130 10.75 10.77 -4.45
C ALA A 130 11.89 11.36 -5.28
N ASN A 131 11.93 10.96 -6.55
CA ASN A 131 12.57 11.73 -7.60
C ASN A 131 12.01 13.17 -7.57
N PRO A 132 12.86 14.23 -7.61
CA PRO A 132 12.39 15.62 -7.55
C PRO A 132 11.28 15.96 -8.56
N GLU A 133 11.33 15.40 -9.76
CA GLU A 133 10.30 15.61 -10.81
C GLU A 133 8.95 14.98 -10.44
N ASP A 134 8.97 13.90 -9.66
CA ASP A 134 7.79 13.15 -9.23
C ASP A 134 7.30 13.53 -7.83
N LYS A 135 8.02 14.41 -7.13
CA LYS A 135 7.81 14.73 -5.71
C LYS A 135 6.36 15.05 -5.38
N THR A 136 5.76 16.00 -6.10
CA THR A 136 4.37 16.44 -5.87
C THR A 136 3.38 15.28 -6.01
N VAL A 137 3.64 14.34 -6.93
CA VAL A 137 2.78 13.17 -7.13
C VAL A 137 2.85 12.23 -5.93
N PHE A 138 4.05 11.93 -5.45
CA PHE A 138 4.22 11.05 -4.29
C PHE A 138 3.70 11.67 -2.99
N GLU A 139 3.88 12.97 -2.80
CA GLU A 139 3.28 13.68 -1.67
C GLU A 139 1.75 13.61 -1.70
N GLN A 140 1.13 13.79 -2.87
CA GLN A 140 -0.33 13.67 -3.00
C GLN A 140 -0.80 12.23 -2.73
N ARG A 141 -0.11 11.22 -3.29
CA ARG A 141 -0.42 9.80 -3.03
C ARG A 141 -0.35 9.47 -1.54
N ALA A 142 0.64 10.02 -0.83
CA ALA A 142 0.77 9.83 0.61
C ALA A 142 -0.41 10.47 1.38
N ARG A 143 -0.84 11.67 0.99
CA ARG A 143 -2.05 12.31 1.56
C ARG A 143 -3.30 11.49 1.29
N ASP A 144 -3.48 10.98 0.08
CA ASP A 144 -4.61 10.13 -0.29
C ASP A 144 -4.61 8.82 0.54
N ALA A 145 -3.44 8.24 0.76
CA ALA A 145 -3.27 7.07 1.63
C ALA A 145 -3.69 7.34 3.08
N VAL A 146 -3.33 8.52 3.63
CA VAL A 146 -3.77 8.93 4.98
C VAL A 146 -5.29 9.14 5.02
N ALA A 147 -5.87 9.77 4.01
CA ALA A 147 -7.31 9.97 3.93
C ALA A 147 -8.09 8.64 3.93
N LEU A 148 -7.64 7.67 3.13
CA LEU A 148 -8.24 6.34 3.10
C LEU A 148 -8.12 5.64 4.46
N ARG A 149 -6.94 5.69 5.10
CA ARG A 149 -6.73 5.11 6.43
C ARG A 149 -7.63 5.74 7.49
N ARG A 150 -7.74 7.07 7.51
CA ARG A 150 -8.65 7.79 8.43
C ARG A 150 -10.09 7.37 8.22
N GLN A 151 -10.53 7.25 6.96
CA GLN A 151 -11.87 6.76 6.63
C GLN A 151 -12.09 5.33 7.16
N GLN A 152 -11.15 4.42 6.93
CA GLN A 152 -11.22 3.03 7.40
C GLN A 152 -11.22 2.94 8.93
N ALA A 153 -10.48 3.83 9.60
CA ALA A 153 -10.43 3.92 11.06
C ALA A 153 -11.69 4.53 11.67
N GLY A 154 -12.59 5.13 10.87
CA GLY A 154 -13.69 5.94 11.38
C GLY A 154 -13.22 7.24 12.04
N ALA A 155 -12.03 7.73 11.68
CA ALA A 155 -11.46 8.96 12.18
C ALA A 155 -11.92 10.18 11.36
N PRO A 156 -11.94 11.39 11.95
CA PRO A 156 -12.22 12.62 11.21
C PRO A 156 -11.22 12.85 10.07
N LYS A 157 -11.71 13.38 8.96
CA LYS A 157 -10.87 13.75 7.81
C LYS A 157 -9.80 14.78 8.20
N GLU A 158 -10.17 15.76 9.02
CA GLU A 158 -9.31 16.87 9.44
C GLU A 158 -9.25 16.95 10.97
N GLY A 159 -8.18 17.57 11.48
CA GLY A 159 -7.90 17.67 12.91
C GLY A 159 -7.33 16.38 13.51
N ASP A 160 -7.36 16.33 14.84
CA ASP A 160 -6.79 15.25 15.62
C ASP A 160 -7.53 13.93 15.39
N VAL A 161 -6.77 12.83 15.32
CA VAL A 161 -7.33 11.49 15.27
C VAL A 161 -7.59 11.00 16.70
N PRO A 162 -8.85 10.64 17.03
CA PRO A 162 -9.19 10.25 18.39
C PRO A 162 -8.55 8.90 18.77
N PRO A 163 -7.98 8.77 19.99
CA PRO A 163 -7.63 7.48 20.55
C PRO A 163 -8.87 6.56 20.65
N PRO A 164 -8.71 5.23 20.49
CA PRO A 164 -7.45 4.49 20.38
C PRO A 164 -7.00 4.25 18.93
N ALA A 165 -7.48 5.04 17.95
CA ALA A 165 -7.20 4.75 16.55
C ALA A 165 -5.69 4.71 16.28
N SER A 166 -5.22 3.65 15.62
CA SER A 166 -3.82 3.44 15.28
C SER A 166 -3.69 2.65 13.98
N TYR A 167 -2.57 2.83 13.30
CA TYR A 167 -2.24 2.10 12.08
C TYR A 167 -0.75 1.75 12.09
N ALA A 168 -0.46 0.46 12.03
CA ALA A 168 0.89 -0.08 12.01
C ALA A 168 1.12 -0.92 10.75
N VAL A 169 2.32 -0.82 10.20
CA VAL A 169 2.78 -1.61 9.06
C VAL A 169 4.12 -2.22 9.44
N THR A 170 4.23 -3.54 9.30
CA THR A 170 5.45 -4.29 9.59
C THR A 170 5.84 -5.07 8.34
N PRO A 171 6.82 -4.59 7.55
CA PRO A 171 7.37 -5.34 6.42
C PRO A 171 7.97 -6.67 6.89
N ILE A 172 7.69 -7.75 6.15
CA ILE A 172 8.12 -9.12 6.52
C ILE A 172 8.77 -9.88 5.37
N ALA A 173 8.52 -9.50 4.13
CA ALA A 173 9.14 -10.11 2.97
C ALA A 173 9.13 -9.16 1.79
N TYR A 174 9.96 -9.44 0.79
CA TYR A 174 9.98 -8.70 -0.45
C TYR A 174 10.04 -9.61 -1.68
N THR A 175 9.63 -9.07 -2.82
CA THR A 175 10.10 -9.51 -4.13
C THR A 175 10.64 -8.29 -4.88
N LEU A 176 11.51 -8.53 -5.85
CA LEU A 176 12.12 -7.47 -6.63
C LEU A 176 12.28 -7.96 -8.07
N GLU A 177 11.97 -7.06 -8.99
CA GLU A 177 12.17 -7.23 -10.42
C GLU A 177 12.85 -5.98 -10.96
N GLU A 178 14.01 -6.14 -11.61
CA GLU A 178 14.59 -5.09 -12.45
C GLU A 178 13.92 -5.16 -13.83
N LEU A 179 13.32 -4.04 -14.24
CA LEU A 179 12.61 -3.87 -15.50
C LEU A 179 13.56 -3.42 -16.61
N ASP A 180 13.19 -3.66 -17.87
CA ASP A 180 14.02 -3.34 -19.05
C ASP A 180 14.39 -1.85 -19.17
N THR A 181 13.62 -0.96 -18.54
CA THR A 181 13.86 0.49 -18.50
C THR A 181 14.91 0.91 -17.46
N GLY A 182 15.40 -0.04 -16.64
CA GLY A 182 16.28 0.21 -15.49
C GLY A 182 15.55 0.68 -14.24
N TYR A 183 14.21 0.57 -14.21
CA TYR A 183 13.44 0.69 -12.98
C TYR A 183 13.40 -0.63 -12.22
N TYR A 184 13.17 -0.52 -10.93
CA TYR A 184 12.98 -1.64 -10.04
C TYR A 184 11.55 -1.64 -9.56
N ALA A 185 10.82 -2.72 -9.83
CA ALA A 185 9.54 -3.00 -9.19
C ALA A 185 9.82 -3.76 -7.90
N VAL A 186 9.74 -3.05 -6.78
CA VAL A 186 9.95 -3.63 -5.46
C VAL A 186 8.59 -3.85 -4.82
N ASN A 187 8.34 -5.08 -4.37
CA ASN A 187 7.11 -5.47 -3.68
C ASN A 187 7.43 -5.75 -2.22
N LEU A 188 6.64 -5.21 -1.30
CA LEU A 188 6.72 -5.54 0.11
C LEU A 188 5.45 -6.26 0.56
N LEU A 189 5.64 -7.43 1.15
CA LEU A 189 4.64 -8.08 1.98
C LEU A 189 4.78 -7.53 3.40
N SER A 190 3.67 -7.09 3.98
CA SER A 190 3.63 -6.53 5.34
C SER A 190 2.46 -7.09 6.12
N TYR A 191 2.63 -7.23 7.44
CA TYR A 191 1.50 -7.23 8.35
C TYR A 191 0.99 -5.80 8.54
N VAL A 192 -0.33 -5.65 8.54
CA VAL A 192 -1.01 -4.38 8.80
C VAL A 192 -1.98 -4.59 9.95
N THR A 193 -1.87 -3.72 10.95
CA THR A 193 -2.80 -3.66 12.08
C THR A 193 -3.48 -2.30 12.06
N LEU A 194 -4.80 -2.32 11.98
CA LEU A 194 -5.65 -1.13 12.11
C LEU A 194 -6.46 -1.25 13.39
N THR A 195 -6.30 -0.26 14.28
CA THR A 195 -7.25 -0.01 15.37
C THR A 195 -8.13 1.16 14.97
N THR A 196 -9.44 0.99 14.99
CA THR A 196 -10.41 2.05 14.68
C THR A 196 -10.63 2.99 15.88
N ALA A 197 -11.29 4.12 15.64
CA ALA A 197 -11.67 5.09 16.67
C ALA A 197 -12.63 4.53 17.74
N ASN A 198 -13.35 3.44 17.44
CA ASN A 198 -14.18 2.73 18.42
C ASN A 198 -13.47 1.52 19.06
N GLY A 199 -12.17 1.34 18.84
CA GLY A 199 -11.36 0.30 19.47
C GLY A 199 -11.45 -1.08 18.82
N LYS A 200 -12.05 -1.19 17.63
CA LYS A 200 -12.01 -2.45 16.86
C LYS A 200 -10.62 -2.62 16.26
N VAL A 201 -10.00 -3.76 16.54
CA VAL A 201 -8.73 -4.16 15.94
C VAL A 201 -9.00 -5.00 14.69
N SER A 202 -8.16 -4.88 13.68
CA SER A 202 -8.18 -5.71 12.49
C SER A 202 -6.76 -5.87 11.96
N ASP A 203 -6.36 -7.14 11.81
CA ASP A 203 -5.04 -7.52 11.31
C ASP A 203 -5.16 -8.17 9.95
N GLY A 204 -4.20 -7.92 9.08
CA GLY A 204 -4.17 -8.52 7.75
C GLY A 204 -2.79 -8.48 7.11
N LEU A 205 -2.70 -9.14 5.96
CA LEU A 205 -1.54 -9.04 5.08
C LEU A 205 -1.82 -8.00 4.00
N TYR A 206 -0.78 -7.25 3.67
CA TYR A 206 -0.78 -6.28 2.59
C TYR A 206 0.44 -6.54 1.70
N SER A 207 0.23 -6.47 0.38
CA SER A 207 1.29 -6.48 -0.63
C SER A 207 1.26 -5.14 -1.35
N GLY A 208 2.38 -4.41 -1.32
CA GLY A 208 2.50 -3.11 -1.95
C GLY A 208 3.68 -3.06 -2.90
N THR A 209 3.45 -2.62 -4.13
CA THR A 209 4.50 -2.39 -5.12
C THR A 209 4.93 -0.92 -5.10
N GLN A 210 6.21 -0.64 -5.31
CA GLN A 210 6.74 0.68 -5.62
C GLN A 210 7.74 0.57 -6.77
N LEU A 211 7.72 1.56 -7.66
CA LEU A 211 8.74 1.71 -8.70
C LEU A 211 9.87 2.59 -8.19
N MET A 212 11.10 2.14 -8.42
CA MET A 212 12.30 2.80 -7.92
C MET A 212 13.36 2.89 -8.99
N ARG A 213 14.26 3.86 -8.85
CA ARG A 213 15.46 3.97 -9.68
C ARG A 213 16.61 4.53 -8.88
N TRP A 214 17.81 4.06 -9.19
CA TRP A 214 19.03 4.73 -8.76
C TRP A 214 19.23 6.01 -9.58
N LEU A 215 19.22 7.17 -8.91
CA LEU A 215 19.36 8.47 -9.55
C LEU A 215 20.44 9.29 -8.85
N GLU A 216 21.17 10.07 -9.63
CA GLU A 216 22.04 11.11 -9.11
C GLU A 216 21.27 12.43 -9.06
N VAL A 217 21.11 13.00 -7.87
CA VAL A 217 20.45 14.28 -7.64
C VAL A 217 21.44 15.19 -6.93
N ASP A 218 21.70 16.37 -7.50
CA ASP A 218 22.66 17.35 -6.97
C ASP A 218 24.07 16.77 -6.71
N GLY A 219 24.51 15.83 -7.55
CA GLY A 219 25.82 15.17 -7.43
C GLY A 219 25.87 14.03 -6.41
N VAL A 220 24.72 13.62 -5.86
CA VAL A 220 24.61 12.53 -4.88
C VAL A 220 23.69 11.44 -5.43
N GLY A 221 24.25 10.23 -5.57
CA GLY A 221 23.49 9.03 -5.96
C GLY A 221 22.69 8.44 -4.79
N ASP A 222 21.41 8.16 -5.03
CA ASP A 222 20.55 7.42 -4.10
C ASP A 222 19.41 6.70 -4.85
N TRP A 223 18.78 5.73 -4.18
CA TRP A 223 17.52 5.18 -4.66
C TRP A 223 16.39 6.21 -4.49
N ARG A 224 15.50 6.29 -5.48
CA ARG A 224 14.36 7.21 -5.49
C ARG A 224 13.08 6.52 -5.91
N LEU A 225 11.96 6.94 -5.32
CA LEU A 225 10.63 6.60 -5.83
C LEU A 225 10.40 7.32 -7.15
N VAL A 226 9.95 6.58 -8.17
CA VAL A 226 9.66 7.12 -9.50
C VAL A 226 8.24 6.70 -9.92
N GLN A 227 7.59 7.51 -10.75
CA GLN A 227 6.25 7.13 -11.25
C GLN A 227 6.26 5.90 -12.16
N GLY A 228 7.41 5.61 -12.79
CA GLY A 228 7.51 4.62 -13.85
C GLY A 228 7.22 5.20 -15.24
N SER A 229 7.54 4.43 -16.28
CA SER A 229 7.10 4.72 -17.64
C SER A 229 5.74 4.09 -17.88
N THR A 230 5.07 4.46 -18.96
CA THR A 230 3.82 3.82 -19.38
C THR A 230 4.04 2.32 -19.60
N GLU A 231 5.15 1.94 -20.23
CA GLU A 231 5.51 0.55 -20.52
C GLU A 231 5.67 -0.27 -19.24
N ASP A 232 6.35 0.26 -18.22
CA ASP A 232 6.55 -0.43 -16.95
C ASP A 232 5.24 -0.58 -16.17
N ILE A 233 4.38 0.43 -16.23
CA ILE A 233 3.05 0.38 -15.62
C ILE A 233 2.19 -0.68 -16.33
N GLU A 234 2.18 -0.72 -17.65
CA GLU A 234 1.46 -1.73 -18.43
C GLU A 234 1.97 -3.15 -18.14
N HIS A 235 3.29 -3.30 -18.03
CA HIS A 235 3.91 -4.56 -17.60
C HIS A 235 3.38 -5.00 -16.24
N LEU A 236 3.46 -4.15 -15.21
CA LEU A 236 2.99 -4.45 -13.86
C LEU A 236 1.49 -4.74 -13.80
N VAL A 237 0.68 -4.07 -14.62
CA VAL A 237 -0.77 -4.36 -14.73
C VAL A 237 -0.99 -5.73 -15.37
N SER A 238 -0.20 -6.09 -16.37
CA SER A 238 -0.33 -7.36 -17.09
C SER A 238 0.15 -8.57 -16.29
N THR A 239 1.24 -8.42 -15.55
CA THR A 239 1.82 -9.48 -14.70
C THR A 239 1.09 -9.60 -13.37
N GLY A 240 0.55 -8.49 -12.87
CA GLY A 240 -0.11 -8.41 -11.58
C GLY A 240 0.88 -8.33 -10.41
N GLN A 241 0.38 -7.89 -9.27
CA GLN A 241 1.17 -7.83 -8.04
C GLN A 241 1.22 -9.20 -7.36
N PRO A 242 2.33 -9.56 -6.69
CA PRO A 242 2.38 -10.77 -5.87
C PRO A 242 1.29 -10.76 -4.79
N ASN A 243 0.60 -11.88 -4.63
CA ASN A 243 -0.47 -12.02 -3.65
C ASN A 243 0.05 -11.84 -2.22
N ALA A 244 -0.74 -11.17 -1.38
CA ALA A 244 -0.47 -11.06 0.05
C ALA A 244 -0.81 -12.40 0.75
N VAL A 245 0.20 -13.24 0.94
CA VAL A 245 0.06 -14.62 1.46
C VAL A 245 0.95 -14.85 2.67
N ALA A 246 0.50 -15.67 3.62
CA ALA A 246 1.18 -15.81 4.90
C ALA A 246 2.53 -16.54 4.76
N PRO A 247 3.58 -16.13 5.50
CA PRO A 247 4.82 -16.88 5.59
C PRO A 247 4.60 -18.36 5.94
N GLY A 248 5.42 -19.23 5.36
CA GLY A 248 5.38 -20.67 5.61
C GLY A 248 4.34 -21.46 4.81
N THR A 249 3.47 -20.81 4.03
CA THR A 249 2.54 -21.54 3.13
C THR A 249 3.18 -21.87 1.78
N PRO A 250 2.67 -22.86 1.03
CA PRO A 250 3.10 -23.14 -0.34
C PRO A 250 2.95 -21.93 -1.26
N GLU A 251 1.86 -21.16 -1.10
CA GLU A 251 1.57 -19.97 -1.90
C GLU A 251 2.62 -18.87 -1.67
N TYR A 252 3.13 -18.72 -0.44
CA TYR A 252 4.21 -17.79 -0.13
C TYR A 252 5.48 -18.10 -0.92
N LYS A 253 5.85 -19.38 -0.97
CA LYS A 253 7.00 -19.83 -1.75
C LYS A 253 6.75 -19.67 -3.26
N GLN A 254 5.54 -19.96 -3.73
CA GLN A 254 5.16 -19.83 -5.13
C GLN A 254 5.16 -18.37 -5.60
N ALA A 255 4.76 -17.44 -4.73
CA ALA A 255 4.80 -16.01 -5.00
C ALA A 255 6.22 -15.42 -4.98
N GLY A 256 7.24 -16.21 -4.62
CA GLY A 256 8.64 -15.81 -4.67
C GLY A 256 9.09 -14.90 -3.51
N TRP A 257 8.31 -14.82 -2.44
CA TRP A 257 8.61 -13.94 -1.31
C TRP A 257 9.92 -14.32 -0.61
N ILE A 258 10.81 -13.34 -0.46
CA ILE A 258 12.07 -13.46 0.26
C ILE A 258 11.89 -12.83 1.66
N PRO A 259 12.06 -13.60 2.74
CA PRO A 259 11.81 -13.10 4.10
C PRO A 259 12.82 -12.03 4.50
N ILE A 260 12.33 -11.02 5.22
CA ILE A 260 13.12 -9.97 5.87
C ILE A 260 13.36 -10.36 7.31
N ASN A 261 14.61 -10.24 7.76
CA ASN A 261 14.91 -10.34 9.18
C ASN A 261 14.36 -9.09 9.89
N GLY A 262 13.40 -9.29 10.80
CA GLY A 262 12.80 -8.17 11.51
C GLY A 262 13.44 -7.89 12.88
N ALA A 263 14.50 -8.61 13.26
CA ALA A 263 15.26 -8.26 14.47
C ALA A 263 15.76 -6.81 14.37
N PRO A 264 15.71 -6.02 15.47
CA PRO A 264 16.24 -4.66 15.48
C PRO A 264 17.68 -4.66 14.96
N GLN A 265 17.96 -3.82 13.97
CA GLN A 265 19.29 -3.61 13.40
C GLN A 265 19.96 -2.42 14.08
#